data_AF-A0A4U2DWT0-F1
#
_entry.id   AF-A0A4U2DWT0-F1
#
_cell.length_a   1.000
_cell.length_b   1.000
_cell.length_c   1.000
_cell.angle_alpha   90.00
_cell.angle_beta   90.00
_cell.angle_gamma   90.00
#
_symmetry.space_group_name_H-M   'P 1'
#
loop_
_entity.id
_entity.type
_entity.pdbx_description
1 polymer ?
#
loop_
_entity_poly.entity_id
_entity_poly.type
_entity_poly.pdbx_seq_one_letter_code
_entity_poly.pdbx_strand_id
1 'polypeptide(L)'
;GNSKVEGKKMTDRGIRLTARAFNNECEAAIANCTWKNVVKMEARINKAFEAINKLNESNMIVISNKYLQLKIEELRLTHEHKEKKQTEKEEQAEIKAQMREEAKIEAEIKKAEQEAIKEEARFSKALVTARK
;
A
#
# COMPACT_ATOMS: atom_id res chain seq x y z
N GLY A 1 -26.72 6.39 -49.77
CA GLY A 1 -27.19 5.74 -48.53
C GLY A 1 -26.07 5.35 -47.57
N ASN A 2 -25.01 4.67 -48.03
CA ASN A 2 -24.12 3.92 -47.13
C ASN A 2 -22.97 4.70 -46.46
N SER A 3 -22.54 5.83 -47.02
CA SER A 3 -21.34 6.54 -46.53
C SER A 3 -21.48 7.14 -45.12
N LYS A 4 -22.63 7.74 -44.78
CA LYS A 4 -22.86 8.32 -43.43
C LYS A 4 -22.94 7.24 -42.35
N VAL A 5 -23.57 6.10 -42.66
CA VAL A 5 -23.71 4.98 -41.71
C VAL A 5 -22.36 4.32 -41.46
N GLU A 6 -21.56 4.10 -42.51
CA GLU A 6 -20.22 3.54 -42.36
C GLU A 6 -19.26 4.53 -41.65
N GLY A 7 -19.34 5.82 -41.94
CA GLY A 7 -18.59 6.85 -41.20
C GLY A 7 -18.90 6.83 -39.70
N LYS A 8 -20.18 6.79 -39.32
CA LYS A 8 -20.60 6.68 -37.92
C LYS A 8 -20.04 5.41 -37.25
N LYS A 9 -20.14 4.26 -37.92
CA LYS A 9 -19.60 2.99 -37.40
C LYS A 9 -18.09 3.06 -37.16
N MET A 10 -17.34 3.72 -38.06
CA MET A 10 -15.89 3.91 -37.89
C MET A 10 -15.58 4.78 -36.68
N THR A 11 -16.28 5.91 -36.50
CA THR A 11 -16.12 6.78 -35.33
C THR A 11 -16.45 6.04 -34.04
N ASP A 12 -17.57 5.31 -33.98
CA ASP A 12 -17.96 4.52 -32.79
C ASP A 12 -16.95 3.43 -32.46
N ARG A 13 -16.28 2.85 -33.48
CA ARG A 13 -15.19 1.89 -33.27
C ARG A 13 -13.95 2.59 -32.71
N GLY A 14 -13.58 3.74 -33.26
CA GLY A 14 -12.46 4.55 -32.77
C GLY A 14 -12.65 4.97 -31.30
N ILE A 15 -13.85 5.41 -30.92
CA ILE A 15 -14.17 5.78 -29.53
C ILE A 15 -13.95 4.60 -28.59
N ARG A 16 -14.47 3.41 -28.96
CA ARG A 16 -14.33 2.20 -28.13
C ARG A 16 -12.87 1.74 -28.00
N LEU A 17 -12.10 1.81 -29.07
CA LEU A 17 -10.68 1.46 -29.03
C LEU A 17 -9.88 2.45 -28.18
N THR A 18 -10.17 3.74 -28.31
CA THR A 18 -9.56 4.81 -27.51
C THR A 18 -9.83 4.63 -26.03
N ALA A 19 -11.11 4.43 -25.65
CA ALA A 19 -11.51 4.21 -24.27
C ALA A 19 -10.86 2.94 -23.69
N ARG A 20 -10.84 1.84 -24.46
CA ARG A 20 -10.18 0.59 -24.03
C ARG A 20 -8.68 0.78 -23.80
N ALA A 21 -7.99 1.43 -24.74
CA ALA A 21 -6.56 1.68 -24.61
C ALA A 21 -6.24 2.49 -23.35
N PHE A 22 -6.97 3.58 -23.12
CA PHE A 22 -6.76 4.42 -21.95
C PHE A 22 -7.08 3.70 -20.64
N ASN A 23 -8.18 2.95 -20.61
CA ASN A 23 -8.57 2.18 -19.42
C ASN A 23 -7.54 1.12 -19.07
N ASN A 24 -7.01 0.39 -20.05
CA ASN A 24 -5.97 -0.61 -19.80
C ASN A 24 -4.70 0.01 -19.19
N GLU A 25 -4.27 1.18 -19.66
CA GLU A 25 -3.13 1.90 -19.09
C GLU A 25 -3.41 2.37 -17.64
N CYS A 26 -4.63 2.85 -17.38
CA CYS A 26 -5.05 3.27 -16.05
C CYS A 26 -5.13 2.09 -15.08
N GLU A 27 -5.77 0.99 -15.48
CA GLU A 27 -5.87 -0.24 -14.70
C GLU A 27 -4.49 -0.81 -14.37
N ALA A 28 -3.57 -0.82 -15.33
CA ALA A 28 -2.20 -1.23 -15.10
C ALA A 28 -1.48 -0.31 -14.09
N ALA A 29 -1.69 1.01 -14.15
CA ALA A 29 -1.11 1.95 -13.18
C ALA A 29 -1.72 1.77 -11.77
N ILE A 30 -3.04 1.64 -11.67
CA ILE A 30 -3.77 1.46 -10.41
C ILE A 30 -3.41 0.13 -9.74
N ALA A 31 -3.38 -0.96 -10.49
CA ALA A 31 -3.02 -2.29 -9.98
C ALA A 31 -1.60 -2.29 -9.39
N ASN A 32 -0.64 -1.64 -10.09
CA ASN A 32 0.76 -1.54 -9.66
C ASN A 32 1.03 -0.40 -8.66
N CYS A 33 0.00 0.32 -8.22
CA CYS A 33 0.17 1.34 -7.19
C CYS A 33 0.60 0.72 -5.87
N THR A 34 1.51 1.36 -5.16
CA THR A 34 1.93 1.02 -3.80
C THR A 34 1.85 2.28 -2.95
N TRP A 35 1.92 2.13 -1.63
CA TRP A 35 1.94 3.27 -0.71
C TRP A 35 3.07 4.28 -0.97
N LYS A 36 4.11 3.90 -1.74
CA LYS A 36 5.27 4.76 -2.05
C LYS A 36 5.23 5.46 -3.40
N ASN A 37 4.39 5.02 -4.35
CA ASN A 37 4.63 5.31 -5.76
C ASN A 37 3.48 6.04 -6.48
N VAL A 38 2.52 6.60 -5.74
CA VAL A 38 1.32 7.24 -6.32
C VAL A 38 1.66 8.31 -7.35
N VAL A 39 2.61 9.19 -7.05
CA VAL A 39 3.06 10.26 -7.98
C VAL A 39 3.58 9.69 -9.31
N LYS A 40 4.33 8.58 -9.24
CA LYS A 40 4.82 7.90 -10.45
C LYS A 40 3.66 7.29 -11.25
N MET A 41 2.64 6.75 -10.58
CA MET A 41 1.47 6.18 -11.26
C MET A 41 0.57 7.28 -11.85
N GLU A 42 0.40 8.42 -11.17
CA GLU A 42 -0.30 9.59 -11.70
C GLU A 42 0.38 10.09 -12.98
N ALA A 43 1.71 10.20 -12.98
CA ALA A 43 2.48 10.59 -14.15
C ALA A 43 2.30 9.61 -15.33
N ARG A 44 2.13 8.30 -15.06
CA ARG A 44 1.85 7.31 -16.12
C ARG A 44 0.46 7.52 -16.72
N ILE A 45 -0.56 7.73 -15.90
CA ILE A 45 -1.93 7.99 -16.37
C ILE A 45 -1.98 9.27 -17.21
N ASN A 46 -1.34 10.36 -16.75
CA ASN A 46 -1.27 11.62 -17.50
C ASN A 46 -0.57 11.45 -18.85
N LYS A 47 0.57 10.74 -18.89
CA LYS A 47 1.28 10.45 -20.15
C LYS A 47 0.45 9.61 -21.12
N ALA A 48 -0.28 8.61 -20.62
CA ALA A 48 -1.18 7.81 -21.45
C ALA A 48 -2.31 8.67 -22.03
N PHE A 49 -2.89 9.56 -21.23
CA PHE A 49 -3.91 10.51 -21.68
C PHE A 49 -3.41 11.42 -22.80
N GLU A 50 -2.24 12.04 -22.62
CA GLU A 50 -1.62 12.91 -23.64
C GLU A 50 -1.32 12.14 -24.92
N ALA A 51 -0.67 10.98 -24.81
CA ALA A 51 -0.28 10.18 -25.97
C ALA A 51 -1.48 9.68 -26.77
N ILE A 52 -2.52 9.18 -26.10
CA ILE A 52 -3.72 8.64 -26.76
C ILE A 52 -4.55 9.75 -27.40
N ASN A 53 -4.66 10.92 -26.77
CA ASN A 53 -5.34 12.06 -27.39
C ASN A 53 -4.58 12.55 -28.62
N LYS A 54 -3.24 12.64 -28.53
CA LYS A 54 -2.39 13.00 -29.67
C LYS A 54 -2.55 12.04 -30.85
N LEU A 55 -2.59 10.73 -30.60
CA LEU A 55 -2.83 9.71 -31.63
C LEU A 55 -4.22 9.81 -32.29
N ASN A 56 -5.19 10.46 -31.63
CA ASN A 56 -6.56 10.60 -32.11
C ASN A 56 -6.88 11.99 -32.69
N GLU A 57 -5.92 12.92 -32.76
CA GLU A 57 -6.15 14.29 -33.26
C GLU A 57 -6.86 14.29 -34.62
N SER A 58 -6.39 13.46 -35.57
CA SER A 58 -6.98 13.37 -36.92
C SER A 58 -8.39 12.77 -36.92
N ASN A 59 -8.76 12.01 -35.90
CA ASN A 59 -10.05 11.33 -35.78
C ASN A 59 -11.07 12.19 -35.01
N MET A 60 -10.66 13.33 -34.45
CA MET A 60 -11.46 14.18 -33.56
C MET A 60 -12.09 13.41 -32.39
N ILE A 61 -11.39 12.39 -31.89
CA ILE A 61 -11.79 11.63 -30.70
C ILE A 61 -10.91 12.09 -29.55
N VAL A 62 -11.54 12.57 -28.47
CA VAL A 62 -10.82 13.14 -27.33
C VAL A 62 -11.31 12.50 -26.05
N ILE A 63 -10.37 12.03 -25.24
CA ILE A 63 -10.60 11.67 -23.85
C ILE A 63 -10.74 12.97 -23.07
N SER A 64 -11.88 13.16 -22.41
CA SER A 64 -12.14 14.37 -21.63
C SER A 64 -11.23 14.46 -20.40
N ASN A 65 -10.84 15.69 -20.02
CA ASN A 65 -10.11 15.93 -18.76
C ASN A 65 -10.92 15.45 -17.54
N LYS A 66 -12.25 15.61 -17.55
CA LYS A 66 -13.11 15.08 -16.49
C LYS A 66 -12.92 13.57 -16.28
N TYR A 67 -12.80 12.80 -17.36
CA TYR A 67 -12.57 11.37 -17.25
C TYR A 67 -11.17 11.03 -16.73
N LEU A 68 -10.15 11.79 -17.16
CA LEU A 68 -8.80 11.71 -16.59
C LEU A 68 -8.83 11.94 -15.07
N GLN A 69 -9.49 12.99 -14.59
CA GLN A 69 -9.55 13.28 -13.15
C GLN A 69 -10.22 12.15 -12.36
N LEU A 70 -11.26 11.51 -12.89
CA LEU A 70 -11.88 10.34 -12.26
C LEU A 70 -10.90 9.16 -12.14
N LYS A 71 -10.05 8.93 -13.15
CA LYS A 71 -9.02 7.88 -13.10
C LYS A 71 -7.88 8.22 -12.13
N ILE A 72 -7.52 9.49 -11.99
CA ILE A 72 -6.56 9.96 -10.99
C ILE A 72 -7.14 9.79 -9.58
N GLU A 73 -8.42 10.12 -9.38
CA GLU A 73 -9.10 9.92 -8.09
C GLU A 73 -9.16 8.45 -7.69
N GLU A 74 -9.50 7.56 -8.63
CA GLU A 74 -9.46 6.10 -8.42
C GLU A 74 -8.07 5.62 -7.95
N LEU A 75 -7.00 6.14 -8.58
CA LEU A 75 -5.63 5.86 -8.18
C LEU A 75 -5.32 6.36 -6.76
N ARG A 76 -5.74 7.58 -6.41
CA ARG A 76 -5.52 8.18 -5.09
C ARG A 76 -6.23 7.41 -3.98
N LEU A 77 -7.49 7.04 -4.19
CA LEU A 77 -8.24 6.20 -3.24
C LEU A 77 -7.55 4.84 -3.06
N THR A 78 -7.03 4.27 -4.14
CA THR A 78 -6.25 3.02 -4.07
C THR A 78 -4.96 3.18 -3.27
N HIS A 79 -4.26 4.29 -3.44
CA HIS A 79 -3.05 4.63 -2.67
C HIS A 79 -3.37 4.82 -1.18
N GLU A 80 -4.37 5.63 -0.86
CA GLU A 80 -4.80 5.90 0.52
C GLU A 80 -5.15 4.61 1.26
N HIS A 81 -5.91 3.72 0.63
CA HIS A 81 -6.22 2.42 1.21
C HIS A 81 -4.98 1.54 1.44
N LYS A 82 -4.00 1.57 0.52
CA LYS A 82 -2.74 0.82 0.67
C LYS A 82 -1.84 1.41 1.76
N GLU A 83 -1.85 2.73 1.93
CA GLU A 83 -1.13 3.45 2.98
C GLU A 83 -1.71 3.16 4.37
N LYS A 84 -3.04 3.20 4.51
CA LYS A 84 -3.73 2.81 5.75
C LYS A 84 -3.41 1.38 6.16
N LYS A 85 -3.48 0.42 5.23
CA LYS A 85 -3.09 -0.97 5.48
C LYS A 85 -1.63 -1.14 5.89
N GLN A 86 -0.74 -0.31 5.35
CA GLN A 86 0.67 -0.33 5.74
C GLN A 86 0.85 0.20 7.16
N THR A 87 0.15 1.29 7.51
CA THR A 87 0.16 1.89 8.85
C THR A 87 -0.32 0.89 9.90
N GLU A 88 -1.49 0.28 9.68
CA GLU A 88 -2.04 -0.76 10.57
C GLU A 88 -1.06 -1.93 10.78
N LYS A 89 -0.35 -2.33 9.72
CA LYS A 89 0.65 -3.40 9.79
C LYS A 89 1.86 -3.00 10.62
N GLU A 90 2.31 -1.75 10.50
CA GLU A 90 3.44 -1.20 11.27
C GLU A 90 3.09 -1.09 12.76
N GLU A 91 1.91 -0.57 13.08
CA GLU A 91 1.39 -0.52 14.45
C GLU A 91 1.32 -1.91 15.09
N GLN A 92 0.79 -2.91 14.38
CA GLN A 92 0.76 -4.29 14.87
C GLN A 92 2.16 -4.90 15.07
N ALA A 93 3.13 -4.52 14.24
CA ALA A 93 4.50 -4.99 14.38
C ALA A 93 5.17 -4.36 15.61
N GLU A 94 4.91 -3.08 15.87
CA GLU A 94 5.41 -2.37 17.05
C GLU A 94 4.84 -2.95 18.35
N ILE A 95 3.53 -3.18 18.43
CA ILE A 95 2.88 -3.82 19.59
C ILE A 95 3.52 -5.19 19.87
N LYS A 96 3.73 -6.00 18.83
CA LYS A 96 4.38 -7.32 18.98
C LYS A 96 5.84 -7.21 19.45
N ALA A 97 6.55 -6.17 19.03
CA ALA A 97 7.92 -5.93 19.48
C ALA A 97 7.94 -5.54 20.97
N GLN A 98 7.04 -4.64 21.40
CA GLN A 98 6.89 -4.23 22.80
C GLN A 98 6.55 -5.43 23.69
N MET A 99 5.55 -6.24 23.33
CA MET A 99 5.19 -7.44 24.11
C MET A 99 6.35 -8.43 24.26
N ARG A 100 7.19 -8.59 23.23
CA ARG A 100 8.37 -9.46 23.30
C ARG A 100 9.43 -8.91 24.24
N GLU A 101 9.58 -7.60 24.28
CA GLU A 101 10.55 -6.94 25.15
C GLU A 101 10.09 -6.98 26.61
N GLU A 102 8.81 -6.69 26.87
CA GLU A 102 8.20 -6.83 28.19
C GLU A 102 8.32 -8.26 28.73
N ALA A 103 8.06 -9.27 27.88
CA ALA A 103 8.19 -10.68 28.28
C ALA A 103 9.63 -11.07 28.63
N LYS A 104 10.64 -10.51 27.96
CA LYS A 104 12.06 -10.73 28.33
C LYS A 104 12.38 -10.07 29.66
N ILE A 105 11.98 -8.81 29.85
CA ILE A 105 12.20 -8.07 31.10
C ILE A 105 11.55 -8.84 32.27
N GLU A 106 10.32 -9.32 32.10
CA GLU A 106 9.64 -10.11 33.13
C GLU A 106 10.36 -11.44 33.43
N ALA A 107 10.89 -12.10 32.40
CA ALA A 107 11.68 -13.33 32.58
C ALA A 107 13.02 -13.05 33.30
N GLU A 108 13.69 -11.93 33.01
CA GLU A 108 14.90 -11.50 33.70
C GLU A 108 14.64 -11.15 35.17
N ILE A 109 13.55 -10.43 35.46
CA ILE A 109 13.12 -10.15 36.84
C ILE A 109 12.87 -11.45 37.60
N LYS A 110 12.08 -12.38 37.05
CA LYS A 110 11.81 -13.67 37.69
C LYS A 110 13.07 -14.48 37.94
N LYS A 111 14.03 -14.43 37.02
CA LYS A 111 15.32 -15.11 37.18
C LYS A 111 16.14 -14.48 38.32
N ALA A 112 16.22 -13.16 38.37
CA ALA A 112 16.91 -12.43 39.42
C ALA A 112 16.28 -12.67 40.81
N GLU A 113 14.95 -12.68 40.91
CA GLU A 113 14.23 -13.02 42.15
C GLU A 113 14.56 -14.44 42.62
N GLN A 114 14.54 -15.43 41.71
CA GLN A 114 14.89 -16.81 42.04
C GLN A 114 16.35 -16.97 42.48
N GLU A 115 17.27 -16.21 41.88
CA GLU A 115 18.68 -16.19 42.28
C GLU A 115 18.87 -15.57 43.67
N ALA A 116 18.21 -14.44 43.95
CA ALA A 116 18.23 -13.80 45.26
C ALA A 116 17.69 -14.72 46.37
N ILE A 117 16.55 -15.40 46.13
CA ILE A 117 15.98 -16.37 47.09
C ILE A 117 16.96 -17.52 47.37
N LYS A 118 17.63 -18.05 46.33
CA LYS A 118 18.63 -19.12 46.50
C LYS A 118 19.85 -18.64 47.27
N GLU A 119 20.26 -17.39 47.07
CA GLU A 119 21.39 -16.78 47.75
C GLU A 119 21.09 -16.53 49.24
N GLU A 120 19.93 -15.95 49.58
CA GLU A 120 19.47 -15.81 50.97
C GLU A 120 19.39 -17.16 51.69
N ALA A 121 18.87 -18.19 51.02
CA ALA A 121 18.81 -19.55 51.57
C ALA A 121 20.21 -20.15 51.83
N ARG A 122 21.22 -19.79 51.02
CA ARG A 122 22.63 -20.20 51.25
C ARG A 122 23.25 -19.46 52.42
N PHE A 123 23.08 -18.13 52.48
CA PHE A 123 23.60 -17.30 53.57
C PHE A 123 23.02 -17.68 54.93
N SER A 124 21.71 -17.88 55.02
CA SER A 124 21.04 -18.32 56.25
C SER A 124 21.57 -19.67 56.75
N LYS A 125 21.75 -20.66 55.87
CA LYS A 125 22.36 -21.96 56.22
C LYS A 125 23.81 -21.82 56.72
N ALA A 126 24.60 -20.95 56.09
CA ALA A 126 25.98 -20.70 56.51
C ALA A 126 26.05 -20.09 57.92
N LEU A 127 25.18 -19.11 58.22
CA LEU A 127 25.10 -18.48 59.54
C LEU A 127 24.70 -19.47 60.65
N VAL A 128 23.77 -20.39 60.37
CA VAL A 128 23.37 -21.44 61.33
C VAL A 128 24.53 -22.40 61.61
N THR A 129 25.27 -22.78 60.57
CA THR A 129 26.43 -23.67 60.72
C THR A 129 27.56 -23.00 61.50
N ALA A 130 27.81 -21.71 61.29
CA ALA A 130 28.86 -20.96 61.99
C ALA A 130 28.55 -20.66 63.47
N ARG A 131 27.31 -20.86 63.93
CA ARG A 131 26.89 -20.70 65.33
C ARG A 131 26.92 -21.99 66.16
N LYS A 132 27.20 -23.14 65.53
CA LYS A 132 27.43 -24.43 66.20
C LYS A 132 28.92 -24.66 66.40
#